data_AF-A0A8J4FXS4-F1
#
_entry.id   AF-A0A8J4FXS4-F1
#
_cell.length_a   1.000
_cell.length_b   1.000
_cell.length_c   1.000
_cell.angle_alpha   90.00
_cell.angle_beta   90.00
_cell.angle_gamma   90.00
#
_symmetry.space_group_name_H-M   'P 1'
#
loop_
_entity.id
_entity.type
_entity.pdbx_description
1 polymer ?
#
loop_
_entity_poly.entity_id
_entity_poly.type
_entity_poly.pdbx_seq_one_letter_code
_entity_poly.pdbx_strand_id
1 'polypeptide(L)'
;MTAKAFTIGGIGAQPSLDDVVKIAHGGIVVALDAAGAERVKKASPPPKSFQPETFDAAATSTTDFPAQLLDVAQSRAVLATRLLTLMNGTSGTRVQVAEFLVSLLNGNILPALPAAATDEEVLSRLADACHGAGTTVVQPAVRDDASGGADVAAAAAAVAVGPALGDALAAAGIVPPGVSATERVVLSTGCSAAAGVAALAVQGGKKLLSLATATAALSCEALGVQTKSFEADVVEAQGYKSAVVVADELLGLLEGSKRVGTLKGDKGAAAEQLTPFTAAPQRLGALSEALAAAYGSVRSEVQSGALPPKGLTPLSAPSPLLSTSLLDLSRALLATARDSLARARTVTTGLGPAAGGADGVAAVLQQVAAAESDVAAAQRQMAAVGQAMLTDVDAMPGVQAALAASSAVEAAVGAVAVEAVAAVASLRALEGPPAVPAATATEETAVAAAAAAAGGKGGGDKKKDRKASAAGVVLGKGTALLRSYVEKA
;
A
#
# COMPACT_ATOMS: atom_id res chain seq x y z
N MET A 1 -27.16 -13.25 5.57
CA MET A 1 -27.26 -11.78 5.64
C MET A 1 -26.75 -11.25 4.32
N THR A 2 -27.62 -10.72 3.46
CA THR A 2 -27.18 -10.05 2.21
C THR A 2 -26.34 -8.84 2.59
N ALA A 3 -25.06 -8.85 2.21
CA ALA A 3 -24.17 -7.71 2.41
C ALA A 3 -24.82 -6.47 1.79
N LYS A 4 -24.85 -5.36 2.53
CA LYS A 4 -25.42 -4.10 2.06
C LYS A 4 -24.62 -3.63 0.84
N ALA A 5 -25.28 -3.49 -0.31
CA ALA A 5 -24.62 -3.07 -1.53
C ALA A 5 -24.07 -1.63 -1.41
N PHE A 6 -22.90 -1.40 -1.97
CA PHE A 6 -22.32 -0.07 -2.13
C PHE A 6 -22.97 0.63 -3.32
N THR A 7 -23.67 1.73 -3.05
CA THR A 7 -24.50 2.42 -4.05
C THR A 7 -23.75 3.61 -4.65
N ILE A 8 -23.67 3.67 -5.99
CA ILE A 8 -22.95 4.71 -6.74
C ILE A 8 -23.93 5.67 -7.44
N GLY A 9 -23.63 6.97 -7.42
CA GLY A 9 -24.37 7.98 -8.19
C GLY A 9 -25.50 8.72 -7.44
N GLY A 10 -25.59 8.51 -6.12
CA GLY A 10 -26.61 9.13 -5.26
C GLY A 10 -26.59 10.67 -5.29
N ILE A 11 -27.76 11.28 -5.16
CA ILE A 11 -27.89 12.75 -5.11
C ILE A 11 -27.15 13.28 -3.88
N GLY A 12 -26.23 14.23 -4.11
CA GLY A 12 -25.41 14.81 -3.03
C GLY A 12 -24.28 13.90 -2.53
N ALA A 13 -24.13 12.69 -3.08
CA ALA A 13 -23.01 11.83 -2.76
C ALA A 13 -21.71 12.45 -3.29
N GLN A 14 -20.72 12.58 -2.42
CA GLN A 14 -19.38 13.03 -2.73
C GLN A 14 -18.47 11.81 -2.67
N PRO A 15 -18.09 11.21 -3.81
CA PRO A 15 -17.24 10.04 -3.78
C PRO A 15 -15.90 10.41 -3.16
N SER A 16 -15.45 9.54 -2.27
CA SER A 16 -14.15 9.61 -1.62
C SER A 16 -13.19 8.62 -2.27
N LEU A 17 -11.90 8.83 -2.04
CA LEU A 17 -10.87 7.86 -2.44
C LEU A 17 -11.06 6.52 -1.74
N ASP A 18 -11.58 6.53 -0.50
CA ASP A 18 -11.88 5.31 0.25
C ASP A 18 -12.98 4.48 -0.41
N ASP A 19 -13.96 5.12 -1.05
CA ASP A 19 -15.01 4.43 -1.80
C ASP A 19 -14.44 3.70 -3.03
N VAL A 20 -13.57 4.36 -3.79
CA VAL A 20 -12.85 3.75 -4.92
C VAL A 20 -12.05 2.55 -4.44
N VAL A 21 -11.31 2.71 -3.35
CA VAL A 21 -10.47 1.66 -2.78
C VAL A 21 -11.29 0.49 -2.24
N LYS A 22 -12.44 0.73 -1.60
CA LYS A 22 -13.36 -0.34 -1.16
C LYS A 22 -13.87 -1.17 -2.33
N ILE A 23 -14.25 -0.53 -3.44
CA ILE A 23 -14.68 -1.25 -4.65
C ILE A 23 -13.50 -2.01 -5.26
N ALA A 24 -12.32 -1.39 -5.30
CA ALA A 24 -11.12 -1.97 -5.88
C ALA A 24 -10.63 -3.23 -5.16
N HIS A 25 -10.69 -3.28 -3.82
CA HIS A 25 -10.33 -4.47 -3.03
C HIS A 25 -11.29 -5.66 -3.25
N GLY A 26 -12.47 -5.42 -3.82
CA GLY A 26 -13.48 -6.45 -4.02
C GLY A 26 -14.18 -6.86 -2.72
N GLY A 27 -14.99 -7.91 -2.79
CA GLY A 27 -15.75 -8.42 -1.65
C GLY A 27 -16.99 -7.60 -1.27
N ILE A 28 -17.29 -6.52 -2.00
CA ILE A 28 -18.53 -5.74 -1.86
C ILE A 28 -19.36 -5.81 -3.15
N VAL A 29 -20.67 -5.87 -2.98
CA VAL A 29 -21.62 -5.77 -4.10
C VAL A 29 -21.79 -4.31 -4.45
N VAL A 30 -21.57 -3.95 -5.71
CA VAL A 30 -21.80 -2.61 -6.25
C VAL A 30 -23.19 -2.54 -6.85
N ALA A 31 -23.89 -1.43 -6.63
CA ALA A 31 -25.19 -1.14 -7.24
C ALA A 31 -25.27 0.33 -7.69
N LEU A 32 -26.12 0.61 -8.68
CA LEU A 32 -26.42 1.98 -9.10
C LEU A 32 -27.50 2.57 -8.20
N ASP A 33 -27.37 3.84 -7.84
CA ASP A 33 -28.44 4.61 -7.23
C ASP A 33 -29.61 4.78 -8.22
N ALA A 34 -30.84 4.58 -7.76
CA ALA A 34 -32.01 4.67 -8.62
C ALA A 34 -32.21 6.08 -9.21
N ALA A 35 -31.98 7.13 -8.41
CA ALA A 35 -32.09 8.51 -8.88
C ALA A 35 -30.91 8.90 -9.80
N GLY A 36 -29.71 8.37 -9.53
CA GLY A 36 -28.55 8.45 -10.41
C GLY A 36 -28.81 7.79 -11.77
N ALA A 37 -29.35 6.57 -11.79
CA ALA A 37 -29.66 5.83 -13.01
C ALA A 37 -30.71 6.56 -13.87
N GLU A 38 -31.77 7.10 -13.25
CA GLU A 38 -32.77 7.90 -13.96
C GLU A 38 -32.18 9.23 -14.50
N ARG A 39 -31.16 9.80 -13.83
CA ARG A 39 -30.43 10.97 -14.35
C ARG A 39 -29.64 10.62 -15.61
N VAL A 40 -28.90 9.51 -15.59
CA VAL A 40 -28.16 9.01 -16.75
C VAL A 40 -29.13 8.76 -17.91
N LYS A 41 -30.23 8.05 -17.66
CA LYS A 41 -31.25 7.73 -18.67
C LYS A 41 -31.89 8.96 -19.32
N LYS A 42 -32.09 10.04 -18.57
CA LYS A 42 -32.59 11.32 -19.11
C LYS A 42 -31.58 12.02 -20.03
N ALA A 43 -30.29 11.82 -19.78
CA ALA A 43 -29.22 12.37 -20.61
C ALA A 43 -28.81 11.45 -21.77
N SER A 44 -29.18 10.16 -21.72
CA SER A 44 -28.91 9.20 -22.77
C SER A 44 -29.63 9.55 -24.08
N PRO A 45 -29.04 9.20 -25.24
CA PRO A 45 -29.71 9.36 -26.53
C PRO A 45 -31.01 8.53 -26.59
N PRO A 46 -32.04 9.01 -27.31
CA PRO A 46 -33.25 8.23 -27.56
C PRO A 46 -32.91 6.83 -28.12
N PRO A 47 -33.65 5.77 -27.76
CA PRO A 47 -33.38 4.42 -28.26
C PRO A 47 -33.34 4.32 -29.79
N LYS A 48 -34.15 5.12 -30.48
CA LYS A 48 -34.23 5.15 -31.96
C LYS A 48 -33.04 5.82 -32.64
N SER A 49 -32.28 6.66 -31.92
CA SER A 49 -31.09 7.34 -32.45
C SER A 49 -29.80 6.60 -32.16
N PHE A 50 -29.85 5.55 -31.33
CA PHE A 50 -28.68 4.73 -31.07
C PHE A 50 -28.32 3.93 -32.33
N GLN A 51 -27.07 4.08 -32.75
CA GLN A 51 -26.47 3.28 -33.80
C GLN A 51 -25.17 2.68 -33.23
N PRO A 52 -25.06 1.35 -33.14
CA PRO A 52 -23.80 0.74 -32.73
C PRO A 52 -22.73 1.10 -33.77
N GLU A 53 -21.52 1.37 -33.29
CA GLU A 53 -20.41 1.56 -34.22
C GLU A 53 -20.07 0.25 -34.93
N THR A 54 -19.46 0.36 -36.11
CA THR A 54 -18.81 -0.79 -36.74
C THR A 54 -17.59 -1.16 -35.91
N PHE A 55 -17.62 -2.34 -35.30
CA PHE A 55 -16.54 -2.85 -34.47
C PHE A 55 -15.98 -4.15 -35.08
N ASP A 56 -14.70 -4.14 -35.44
CA ASP A 56 -14.00 -5.32 -35.91
C ASP A 56 -13.26 -6.00 -34.76
N ALA A 57 -13.87 -7.05 -34.21
CA ALA A 57 -13.30 -7.83 -33.13
C ALA A 57 -11.99 -8.52 -33.52
N ALA A 58 -11.77 -8.83 -34.80
CA ALA A 58 -10.55 -9.48 -35.28
C ALA A 58 -9.36 -8.50 -35.33
N ALA A 59 -9.62 -7.21 -35.55
CA ALA A 59 -8.60 -6.16 -35.51
C ALA A 59 -8.14 -5.83 -34.07
N THR A 60 -8.98 -6.11 -33.06
CA THR A 60 -8.69 -5.88 -31.64
C THR A 60 -8.26 -7.13 -30.88
N SER A 61 -8.46 -8.33 -31.45
CA SER A 61 -8.02 -9.62 -30.91
C SER A 61 -6.51 -9.87 -31.06
N THR A 62 -5.71 -8.81 -31.20
CA THR A 62 -4.26 -8.95 -31.34
C THR A 62 -3.71 -9.68 -30.12
N THR A 63 -3.04 -10.80 -30.38
CA THR A 63 -2.19 -11.54 -29.45
C THR A 63 -1.02 -10.71 -28.91
N ASP A 64 -0.84 -9.48 -29.42
CA ASP A 64 0.02 -8.45 -28.85
C ASP A 64 -0.61 -7.91 -27.57
N PHE A 65 -0.41 -8.67 -26.50
CA PHE A 65 -0.60 -8.14 -25.16
C PHE A 65 0.42 -7.03 -24.90
N PRO A 66 0.00 -5.92 -24.25
CA PRO A 66 0.94 -4.94 -23.74
C PRO A 66 1.99 -5.64 -22.88
N ALA A 67 3.24 -5.19 -22.92
CA ALA A 67 4.32 -5.78 -22.12
C ALA A 67 4.03 -5.78 -20.60
N GLN A 68 3.13 -4.90 -20.14
CA GLN A 68 2.69 -4.81 -18.76
C GLN A 68 1.20 -4.45 -18.68
N LEU A 69 0.47 -5.16 -17.81
CA LEU A 69 -0.95 -4.95 -17.52
C LEU A 69 -1.13 -4.30 -16.15
N LEU A 70 -2.27 -3.63 -15.96
CA LEU A 70 -2.74 -3.23 -14.65
C LEU A 70 -3.09 -4.47 -13.82
N ASP A 71 -2.77 -4.43 -12.53
CA ASP A 71 -3.16 -5.49 -11.61
C ASP A 71 -4.68 -5.55 -11.36
N VAL A 72 -5.12 -6.54 -10.59
CA VAL A 72 -6.53 -6.73 -10.25
C VAL A 72 -7.13 -5.51 -9.53
N ALA A 73 -6.43 -4.98 -8.53
CA ALA A 73 -6.92 -3.84 -7.75
C ALA A 73 -6.95 -2.57 -8.60
N GLN A 74 -5.89 -2.31 -9.37
CA GLN A 74 -5.77 -1.21 -10.32
C GLN A 74 -6.89 -1.28 -11.36
N SER A 75 -7.11 -2.43 -12.00
CA SER A 75 -8.17 -2.63 -12.99
C SER A 75 -9.56 -2.36 -12.41
N ARG A 76 -9.83 -2.86 -11.20
CA ARG A 76 -11.09 -2.58 -10.48
C ARG A 76 -11.23 -1.11 -10.12
N ALA A 77 -10.14 -0.43 -9.73
CA ALA A 77 -10.15 0.99 -9.43
C ALA A 77 -10.43 1.85 -10.68
N VAL A 78 -9.88 1.48 -11.84
CA VAL A 78 -10.20 2.12 -13.13
C VAL A 78 -11.68 1.96 -13.46
N LEU A 79 -12.21 0.73 -13.35
CA LEU A 79 -13.64 0.46 -13.57
C LEU A 79 -14.54 1.25 -12.62
N ALA A 80 -14.20 1.30 -11.33
CA ALA A 80 -14.95 2.03 -10.31
C ALA A 80 -14.95 3.55 -10.57
N THR A 81 -13.80 4.12 -10.91
CA THR A 81 -13.65 5.55 -11.20
C THR A 81 -14.35 5.93 -12.50
N ARG A 82 -14.29 5.05 -13.50
CA ARG A 82 -15.04 5.23 -14.75
C ARG A 82 -16.54 5.18 -14.50
N LEU A 83 -17.02 4.22 -13.70
CA LEU A 83 -18.42 4.11 -13.34
C LEU A 83 -18.92 5.36 -12.60
N LEU A 84 -18.13 5.88 -11.65
CA LEU A 84 -18.41 7.16 -10.99
C LEU A 84 -18.61 8.30 -12.01
N THR A 85 -17.72 8.35 -13.01
CA THR A 85 -17.79 9.36 -14.08
C THR A 85 -19.05 9.23 -14.93
N LEU A 86 -19.44 8.02 -15.32
CA LEU A 86 -20.66 7.81 -16.11
C LEU A 86 -21.93 8.18 -15.32
N MET A 87 -21.92 7.92 -14.01
CA MET A 87 -23.05 8.17 -13.10
C MET A 87 -23.29 9.65 -12.76
N ASN A 88 -22.45 10.58 -13.27
CA ASN A 88 -22.72 12.01 -13.15
C ASN A 88 -23.99 12.43 -13.93
N GLY A 89 -24.35 11.68 -14.98
CA GLY A 89 -25.54 11.93 -15.82
C GLY A 89 -25.39 13.07 -16.82
N THR A 90 -24.17 13.51 -17.14
CA THR A 90 -23.89 14.53 -18.18
C THR A 90 -23.07 13.99 -19.34
N SER A 91 -22.68 12.72 -19.28
CA SER A 91 -21.83 12.05 -20.27
C SER A 91 -22.56 11.69 -21.57
N GLY A 92 -23.91 11.70 -21.59
CA GLY A 92 -24.71 11.28 -22.74
C GLY A 92 -24.62 9.78 -23.06
N THR A 93 -24.09 8.97 -22.13
CA THR A 93 -24.00 7.52 -22.30
C THR A 93 -25.29 6.83 -21.87
N ARG A 94 -25.55 5.65 -22.44
CA ARG A 94 -26.66 4.78 -22.04
C ARG A 94 -26.40 4.16 -20.67
N VAL A 95 -27.46 4.03 -19.86
CA VAL A 95 -27.39 3.39 -18.53
C VAL A 95 -26.89 1.94 -18.58
N GLN A 96 -27.15 1.24 -19.69
CA GLN A 96 -26.68 -0.12 -19.93
C GLN A 96 -25.15 -0.24 -19.85
N VAL A 97 -24.41 0.80 -20.21
CA VAL A 97 -22.95 0.83 -20.09
C VAL A 97 -22.54 0.84 -18.62
N ALA A 98 -23.21 1.65 -17.78
CA ALA A 98 -22.96 1.69 -16.34
C ALA A 98 -23.35 0.35 -15.66
N GLU A 99 -24.47 -0.24 -16.06
CA GLU A 99 -24.92 -1.56 -15.59
C GLU A 99 -23.94 -2.68 -15.98
N PHE A 100 -23.34 -2.59 -17.17
CA PHE A 100 -22.31 -3.51 -17.61
C PHE A 100 -21.05 -3.40 -16.72
N LEU A 101 -20.57 -2.19 -16.42
CA LEU A 101 -19.41 -2.02 -15.51
C LEU A 101 -19.70 -2.57 -14.09
N VAL A 102 -20.91 -2.40 -13.58
CA VAL A 102 -21.35 -3.02 -12.31
C VAL A 102 -21.28 -4.55 -12.40
N SER A 103 -21.73 -5.12 -13.53
CA SER A 103 -21.69 -6.56 -13.76
C SER A 103 -20.27 -7.11 -13.81
N LEU A 104 -19.34 -6.38 -14.46
CA LEU A 104 -17.90 -6.71 -14.45
C LEU A 104 -17.31 -6.68 -13.03
N LEU A 105 -17.58 -5.62 -12.27
CA LEU A 105 -17.08 -5.45 -10.90
C LEU A 105 -17.62 -6.52 -9.94
N ASN A 106 -18.89 -6.88 -10.05
CA ASN A 106 -19.55 -7.89 -9.21
C ASN A 106 -19.20 -9.31 -9.62
N GLY A 107 -19.05 -9.58 -10.92
CA GLY A 107 -18.63 -10.88 -11.45
C GLY A 107 -17.12 -11.12 -11.38
N ASN A 108 -16.35 -10.11 -10.98
CA ASN A 108 -14.89 -10.09 -11.02
C ASN A 108 -14.33 -10.48 -12.39
N ILE A 109 -15.01 -10.05 -13.46
CA ILE A 109 -14.60 -10.21 -14.85
C ILE A 109 -13.91 -8.91 -15.23
N LEU A 110 -12.58 -8.88 -15.11
CA LEU A 110 -11.79 -7.66 -15.26
C LEU A 110 -11.12 -7.69 -16.62
N PRO A 111 -11.44 -6.76 -17.55
CA PRO A 111 -10.72 -6.66 -18.81
C PRO A 111 -9.22 -6.45 -18.57
N ALA A 112 -8.37 -7.06 -19.41
CA ALA A 112 -6.93 -6.85 -19.43
C ALA A 112 -6.60 -5.41 -19.88
N LEU A 113 -6.46 -4.52 -18.90
CA LEU A 113 -6.13 -3.12 -19.13
C LEU A 113 -4.59 -2.93 -19.17
N PRO A 114 -4.05 -2.21 -20.16
CA PRO A 114 -2.62 -1.96 -20.28
C PRO A 114 -2.13 -1.02 -19.18
N ALA A 115 -0.90 -1.22 -18.70
CA ALA A 115 -0.15 -0.20 -17.97
C ALA A 115 0.44 0.84 -18.96
N ALA A 116 -0.46 1.48 -19.72
CA ALA A 116 -0.12 2.36 -20.84
C ALA A 116 0.41 3.74 -20.40
N ALA A 117 0.88 4.54 -21.37
CA ALA A 117 1.36 5.89 -21.10
C ALA A 117 0.21 6.89 -20.82
N THR A 118 -0.94 6.70 -21.46
CA THR A 118 -2.06 7.65 -21.44
C THR A 118 -3.36 7.00 -20.96
N ASP A 119 -4.26 7.78 -20.35
CA ASP A 119 -5.60 7.30 -19.98
C ASP A 119 -6.37 6.82 -21.20
N GLU A 120 -6.22 7.49 -22.36
CA GLU A 120 -6.92 7.13 -23.60
C GLU A 120 -6.60 5.69 -24.04
N GLU A 121 -5.34 5.29 -23.99
CA GLU A 121 -4.93 3.92 -24.31
C GLU A 121 -5.54 2.89 -23.35
N VAL A 122 -5.56 3.19 -22.05
CA VAL A 122 -6.16 2.30 -21.02
C VAL A 122 -7.67 2.19 -21.23
N LEU A 123 -8.35 3.34 -21.37
CA LEU A 123 -9.79 3.43 -21.42
C LEU A 123 -10.36 3.00 -22.78
N SER A 124 -9.56 3.05 -23.85
CA SER A 124 -9.94 2.46 -25.15
C SER A 124 -10.11 0.95 -25.05
N ARG A 125 -9.28 0.25 -24.26
CA ARG A 125 -9.47 -1.19 -23.98
C ARG A 125 -10.73 -1.46 -23.16
N LEU A 126 -11.12 -0.54 -22.29
CA LEU A 126 -12.39 -0.61 -21.59
C LEU A 126 -13.59 -0.39 -22.55
N ALA A 127 -13.46 0.48 -23.54
CA ALA A 127 -14.46 0.64 -24.59
C ALA A 127 -14.58 -0.63 -25.46
N ASP A 128 -13.46 -1.27 -25.80
CA ASP A 128 -13.46 -2.57 -26.51
C ASP A 128 -14.14 -3.68 -25.68
N ALA A 129 -13.94 -3.68 -24.36
CA ALA A 129 -14.60 -4.60 -23.46
C ALA A 129 -16.14 -4.46 -23.48
N CYS A 130 -16.67 -3.27 -23.79
CA CYS A 130 -18.11 -3.06 -23.95
C CYS A 130 -18.69 -3.72 -25.20
N HIS A 131 -17.84 -4.17 -26.14
CA HIS A 131 -18.20 -5.06 -27.26
C HIS A 131 -17.90 -6.54 -26.98
N GLY A 132 -17.43 -6.87 -25.76
CA GLY A 132 -17.03 -8.22 -25.38
C GLY A 132 -15.66 -8.66 -25.91
N ALA A 133 -14.85 -7.71 -26.40
CA ALA A 133 -13.51 -7.98 -26.94
C ALA A 133 -12.41 -7.87 -25.89
N GLY A 134 -11.28 -8.54 -26.16
CA GLY A 134 -10.12 -8.62 -25.28
C GLY A 134 -10.11 -9.88 -24.43
N THR A 135 -9.26 -9.90 -23.41
CA THR A 135 -9.15 -10.99 -22.43
C THR A 135 -9.39 -10.47 -21.02
N THR A 136 -9.54 -11.38 -20.07
CA THR A 136 -9.63 -11.03 -18.66
C THR A 136 -8.29 -11.07 -17.94
N VAL A 137 -8.16 -10.33 -16.84
CA VAL A 137 -7.13 -10.55 -15.82
C VAL A 137 -7.64 -11.59 -14.81
N VAL A 138 -6.81 -12.58 -14.51
CA VAL A 138 -7.03 -13.52 -13.39
C VAL A 138 -6.26 -13.03 -12.17
N GLN A 139 -6.71 -13.44 -10.97
CA GLN A 139 -6.13 -13.13 -9.66
C GLN A 139 -4.59 -13.09 -9.66
N PRO A 140 -3.94 -12.31 -8.77
CA PRO A 140 -2.48 -12.35 -8.64
C PRO A 140 -2.03 -13.81 -8.51
N ALA A 141 -0.99 -14.20 -9.24
CA ALA A 141 -0.51 -15.58 -9.26
C ALA A 141 -0.24 -16.08 -7.82
N VAL A 142 -1.18 -16.84 -7.26
CA VAL A 142 -1.02 -17.50 -5.97
C VAL A 142 0.01 -18.61 -6.16
N ARG A 143 1.03 -18.64 -5.30
CA ARG A 143 2.04 -19.70 -5.27
C ARG A 143 1.39 -20.97 -4.74
N ASP A 144 1.56 -22.09 -5.43
CA ASP A 144 1.46 -23.41 -4.82
C ASP A 144 2.51 -23.49 -3.70
N ASP A 145 2.07 -23.88 -2.52
CA ASP A 145 2.73 -23.84 -1.21
C ASP A 145 3.93 -24.80 -1.04
N ALA A 146 4.56 -25.28 -2.12
CA ALA A 146 5.53 -26.36 -2.05
C ALA A 146 7.01 -25.97 -2.20
N SER A 147 7.36 -24.74 -2.61
CA SER A 147 8.78 -24.35 -2.78
C SER A 147 9.10 -23.06 -2.03
N GLY A 148 9.64 -23.20 -0.82
CA GLY A 148 10.22 -22.10 -0.05
C GLY A 148 11.41 -21.48 -0.78
N GLY A 149 11.35 -20.18 -1.03
CA GLY A 149 12.47 -19.41 -1.58
C GLY A 149 12.02 -18.15 -2.32
N ALA A 150 12.29 -17.00 -1.70
CA ALA A 150 12.36 -15.63 -2.20
C ALA A 150 11.13 -15.01 -2.94
N ASP A 151 10.89 -13.75 -2.60
CA ASP A 151 10.13 -12.70 -3.28
C ASP A 151 8.59 -12.73 -3.22
N VAL A 152 8.06 -12.38 -2.05
CA VAL A 152 6.65 -12.03 -1.79
C VAL A 152 6.19 -10.80 -2.58
N ALA A 153 7.11 -9.88 -2.91
CA ALA A 153 6.82 -8.68 -3.69
C ALA A 153 6.64 -8.95 -5.19
N ALA A 154 7.40 -9.89 -5.76
CA ALA A 154 7.33 -10.20 -7.19
C ALA A 154 6.09 -11.04 -7.57
N ALA A 155 5.59 -11.88 -6.65
CA ALA A 155 4.42 -12.74 -6.90
C ALA A 155 3.08 -11.99 -6.81
N ALA A 156 2.99 -10.96 -5.98
CA ALA A 156 1.79 -10.10 -5.87
C ALA A 156 1.57 -9.24 -7.13
N ALA A 157 2.63 -8.98 -7.91
CA ALA A 157 2.60 -8.16 -9.12
C ALA A 157 2.34 -8.97 -10.42
N ALA A 158 2.37 -10.32 -10.36
CA ALA A 158 2.19 -11.14 -11.55
C ALA A 158 0.71 -11.28 -11.91
N VAL A 159 0.31 -10.53 -12.93
CA VAL A 159 -1.02 -10.61 -13.56
C VAL A 159 -1.05 -11.80 -14.51
N ALA A 160 -1.90 -12.79 -14.24
CA ALA A 160 -2.15 -13.89 -15.17
C ALA A 160 -3.23 -13.48 -16.17
N VAL A 161 -2.95 -13.62 -17.47
CA VAL A 161 -3.95 -13.40 -18.51
C VAL A 161 -4.91 -14.58 -18.53
N GLY A 162 -6.20 -14.28 -18.39
CA GLY A 162 -7.29 -15.24 -18.38
C GLY A 162 -7.88 -15.54 -19.75
N PRO A 163 -9.06 -16.19 -19.79
CA PRO A 163 -9.74 -16.51 -21.05
C PRO A 163 -10.13 -15.24 -21.83
N ALA A 164 -10.61 -15.46 -23.06
CA ALA A 164 -11.23 -14.39 -23.83
C ALA A 164 -12.39 -13.77 -23.02
N LEU A 165 -12.49 -12.44 -23.05
CA LEU A 165 -13.50 -11.71 -22.30
C LEU A 165 -14.90 -12.16 -22.70
N GLY A 166 -15.14 -12.39 -24.00
CA GLY A 166 -16.40 -12.93 -24.51
C GLY A 166 -16.80 -14.26 -23.86
N ASP A 167 -15.85 -15.17 -23.66
CA ASP A 167 -16.10 -16.47 -23.03
C ASP A 167 -16.44 -16.31 -21.54
N ALA A 168 -15.70 -15.45 -20.84
CA ALA A 168 -15.98 -15.14 -19.42
C ALA A 168 -17.35 -14.49 -19.23
N LEU A 169 -17.71 -13.55 -20.12
CA LEU A 169 -19.02 -12.90 -20.14
C LEU A 169 -20.14 -13.90 -20.42
N ALA A 170 -19.97 -14.78 -21.42
CA ALA A 170 -20.93 -15.82 -21.75
C ALA A 170 -21.14 -16.80 -20.59
N ALA A 171 -20.05 -17.23 -19.93
CA ALA A 171 -20.11 -18.11 -18.76
C ALA A 171 -20.85 -17.48 -17.58
N ALA A 172 -20.76 -16.15 -17.42
CA ALA A 172 -21.47 -15.40 -16.38
C ALA A 172 -22.87 -14.92 -16.79
N GLY A 173 -23.31 -15.18 -18.02
CA GLY A 173 -24.60 -14.72 -18.54
C GLY A 173 -24.70 -13.19 -18.68
N ILE A 174 -23.56 -12.50 -18.84
CA ILE A 174 -23.50 -11.04 -19.00
C ILE A 174 -23.43 -10.72 -20.49
N VAL A 175 -24.36 -9.90 -20.97
CA VAL A 175 -24.40 -9.47 -22.37
C VAL A 175 -23.68 -8.11 -22.50
N PRO A 176 -22.64 -8.00 -23.34
CA PRO A 176 -21.99 -6.72 -23.60
C PRO A 176 -22.97 -5.75 -24.29
N PRO A 177 -23.04 -4.48 -23.86
CA PRO A 177 -24.05 -3.55 -24.37
C PRO A 177 -23.81 -3.07 -25.81
N GLY A 178 -22.59 -3.27 -26.34
CA GLY A 178 -22.07 -2.55 -27.49
C GLY A 178 -22.02 -1.05 -27.22
N VAL A 179 -21.30 -0.28 -28.03
CA VAL A 179 -21.27 1.19 -27.91
C VAL A 179 -21.38 1.88 -29.27
N SER A 180 -21.91 3.09 -29.29
CA SER A 180 -21.83 3.97 -30.46
C SER A 180 -20.47 4.66 -30.52
N ALA A 181 -20.12 5.27 -31.66
CA ALA A 181 -18.90 6.06 -31.79
C ALA A 181 -18.83 7.21 -30.77
N THR A 182 -19.98 7.82 -30.45
CA THR A 182 -20.06 8.88 -29.42
C THR A 182 -19.82 8.34 -28.02
N GLU A 183 -20.37 7.17 -27.69
CA GLU A 183 -20.16 6.53 -26.39
C GLU A 183 -18.72 6.02 -26.23
N ARG A 184 -18.08 5.53 -27.30
CA ARG A 184 -16.67 5.16 -27.30
C ARG A 184 -15.79 6.35 -26.93
N VAL A 185 -15.97 7.49 -27.59
CA VAL A 185 -15.20 8.71 -27.29
C VAL A 185 -15.38 9.08 -25.83
N VAL A 186 -16.62 9.06 -25.33
CA VAL A 186 -16.87 9.35 -23.92
C VAL A 186 -16.12 8.36 -23.03
N LEU A 187 -16.23 7.05 -23.28
CA LEU A 187 -15.58 5.98 -22.51
C LEU A 187 -14.06 6.06 -22.49
N SER A 188 -13.44 6.38 -23.63
CA SER A 188 -11.98 6.45 -23.76
C SER A 188 -11.38 7.75 -23.24
N THR A 189 -12.21 8.75 -22.93
CA THR A 189 -11.75 10.10 -22.58
C THR A 189 -11.84 10.38 -21.08
N GLY A 190 -10.85 11.11 -20.53
CA GLY A 190 -10.80 11.56 -19.13
C GLY A 190 -9.59 11.00 -18.37
N CYS A 191 -9.61 11.08 -17.05
CA CYS A 191 -8.50 10.72 -16.15
C CYS A 191 -8.82 9.53 -15.23
N SER A 192 -9.82 8.71 -15.58
CA SER A 192 -10.32 7.65 -14.69
C SER A 192 -9.28 6.58 -14.37
N ALA A 193 -8.34 6.30 -15.29
CA ALA A 193 -7.29 5.32 -15.03
C ALA A 193 -6.26 5.88 -14.06
N ALA A 194 -5.73 7.08 -14.34
CA ALA A 194 -4.77 7.73 -13.45
C ALA A 194 -5.35 7.98 -12.05
N ALA A 195 -6.57 8.52 -11.96
CA ALA A 195 -7.24 8.81 -10.69
C ALA A 195 -7.56 7.53 -9.89
N GLY A 196 -7.99 6.45 -10.55
CA GLY A 196 -8.26 5.17 -9.90
C GLY A 196 -7.02 4.53 -9.29
N VAL A 197 -5.93 4.43 -10.06
CA VAL A 197 -4.65 3.90 -9.59
C VAL A 197 -4.06 4.79 -8.48
N ALA A 198 -4.13 6.11 -8.66
CA ALA A 198 -3.64 7.06 -7.66
C ALA A 198 -4.44 7.00 -6.34
N ALA A 199 -5.74 6.70 -6.38
CA ALA A 199 -6.54 6.52 -5.17
C ALA A 199 -6.04 5.33 -4.33
N LEU A 200 -5.64 4.24 -4.98
CA LEU A 200 -5.00 3.10 -4.31
C LEU A 200 -3.66 3.51 -3.67
N ALA A 201 -2.80 4.18 -4.43
CA ALA A 201 -1.48 4.62 -3.94
C ALA A 201 -1.59 5.57 -2.73
N VAL A 202 -2.49 6.56 -2.79
CA VAL A 202 -2.68 7.52 -1.68
C VAL A 202 -3.24 6.83 -0.43
N GLN A 203 -4.24 5.96 -0.57
CA GLN A 203 -4.81 5.27 0.61
C GLN A 203 -3.88 4.19 1.17
N GLY A 204 -3.15 3.50 0.30
CA GLY A 204 -2.09 2.58 0.69
C GLY A 204 -0.98 3.30 1.45
N GLY A 205 -0.52 4.44 0.93
CA GLY A 205 0.48 5.28 1.58
C GLY A 205 0.04 5.84 2.94
N LYS A 206 -1.23 6.20 3.12
CA LYS A 206 -1.77 6.60 4.44
C LYS A 206 -1.69 5.49 5.48
N LYS A 207 -2.04 4.26 5.11
CA LYS A 207 -1.91 3.10 6.00
C LYS A 207 -0.45 2.79 6.28
N LEU A 208 0.39 2.89 5.25
CA LEU A 208 1.82 2.68 5.35
C LEU A 208 2.50 3.69 6.28
N LEU A 209 2.08 4.96 6.31
CA LEU A 209 2.63 5.96 7.22
C LEU A 209 2.54 5.50 8.68
N SER A 210 1.36 5.05 9.13
CA SER A 210 1.19 4.53 10.49
C SER A 210 2.04 3.28 10.76
N LEU A 211 2.12 2.36 9.78
CA LEU A 211 2.96 1.17 9.90
C LEU A 211 4.46 1.51 9.96
N ALA A 212 4.90 2.46 9.16
CA ALA A 212 6.28 2.94 9.12
C ALA A 212 6.65 3.64 10.43
N THR A 213 5.76 4.46 11.00
CA THR A 213 5.95 5.08 12.32
C THR A 213 6.08 4.01 13.41
N ALA A 214 5.17 3.04 13.45
CA ALA A 214 5.21 1.95 14.43
C ALA A 214 6.47 1.08 14.30
N THR A 215 6.89 0.79 13.07
CA THR A 215 8.09 0.00 12.80
C THR A 215 9.36 0.77 13.17
N ALA A 216 9.42 2.07 12.85
CA ALA A 216 10.53 2.93 13.26
C ALA A 216 10.66 3.00 14.79
N ALA A 217 9.55 3.07 15.52
CA ALA A 217 9.55 3.00 16.98
C ALA A 217 10.13 1.65 17.48
N LEU A 218 9.70 0.52 16.91
CA LEU A 218 10.22 -0.79 17.27
C LEU A 218 11.74 -0.91 16.99
N SER A 219 12.21 -0.37 15.86
CA SER A 219 13.63 -0.29 15.53
C SER A 219 14.42 0.60 16.50
N CYS A 220 13.83 1.70 16.97
CA CYS A 220 14.42 2.54 18.03
C CYS A 220 14.61 1.77 19.33
N GLU A 221 13.68 0.87 19.71
CA GLU A 221 13.84 0.00 20.88
C GLU A 221 14.85 -1.12 20.69
N ALA A 222 14.88 -1.71 19.49
CA ALA A 222 15.86 -2.73 19.15
C ALA A 222 17.28 -2.19 19.35
N LEU A 223 17.56 -1.00 18.80
CA LEU A 223 18.86 -0.34 18.89
C LEU A 223 19.10 0.41 20.22
N GLY A 224 18.04 0.81 20.93
CA GLY A 224 18.12 1.58 22.17
C GLY A 224 18.34 3.08 22.00
N VAL A 225 17.80 3.65 20.92
CA VAL A 225 17.97 5.06 20.49
C VAL A 225 17.53 6.05 21.57
N GLN A 226 18.19 7.20 21.63
CA GLN A 226 17.84 8.31 22.52
C GLN A 226 16.57 9.01 22.04
N THR A 227 15.56 9.15 22.90
CA THR A 227 14.26 9.77 22.57
C THR A 227 14.29 11.30 22.56
N LYS A 228 15.38 11.93 23.04
CA LYS A 228 15.52 13.39 23.06
C LYS A 228 15.32 14.04 21.69
N SER A 229 15.65 13.33 20.61
CA SER A 229 15.44 13.81 19.23
C SER A 229 13.97 13.93 18.83
N PHE A 230 13.05 13.35 19.60
CA PHE A 230 11.61 13.37 19.36
C PHE A 230 10.87 14.37 20.25
N GLU A 231 11.57 15.05 21.17
CA GLU A 231 10.95 16.07 22.02
C GLU A 231 10.42 17.23 21.18
N ALA A 232 9.24 17.76 21.55
CA ALA A 232 8.54 18.79 20.79
C ALA A 232 9.45 19.99 20.48
N ASP A 233 10.16 20.53 21.48
CA ASP A 233 11.08 21.67 21.31
C ASP A 233 12.15 21.43 20.23
N VAL A 234 12.63 20.18 20.09
CA VAL A 234 13.66 19.82 19.10
C VAL A 234 13.08 19.74 17.69
N VAL A 235 11.89 19.17 17.56
CA VAL A 235 11.23 18.98 16.26
C VAL A 235 10.62 20.29 15.76
N GLU A 236 10.00 21.07 16.66
CA GLU A 236 9.39 22.37 16.36
C GLU A 236 10.40 23.41 15.88
N ALA A 237 11.66 23.32 16.33
CA ALA A 237 12.74 24.19 15.86
C ALA A 237 12.95 24.13 14.33
N GLN A 238 12.49 23.06 13.66
CA GLN A 238 12.59 22.90 12.20
C GLN A 238 11.30 23.28 11.44
N GLY A 239 10.18 23.55 12.14
CA GLY A 239 9.07 24.34 11.60
C GLY A 239 7.96 23.63 10.83
N TYR A 240 7.86 22.29 10.82
CA TYR A 240 6.77 21.58 10.10
C TYR A 240 5.91 20.72 11.03
N LYS A 241 4.61 21.04 11.02
CA LYS A 241 3.58 20.55 11.95
C LYS A 241 3.37 19.04 11.88
N SER A 242 3.47 18.47 10.68
CA SER A 242 3.38 17.03 10.43
C SER A 242 4.46 16.23 11.16
N ALA A 243 5.69 16.72 11.27
CA ALA A 243 6.72 16.02 12.03
C ALA A 243 6.49 16.05 13.53
N VAL A 244 5.90 17.12 14.06
CA VAL A 244 5.51 17.19 15.47
C VAL A 244 4.48 16.11 15.78
N VAL A 245 3.49 15.91 14.90
CA VAL A 245 2.49 14.84 15.04
C VAL A 245 3.14 13.46 15.01
N VAL A 246 4.08 13.22 14.08
CA VAL A 246 4.82 11.94 14.04
C VAL A 246 5.68 11.75 15.30
N ALA A 247 6.32 12.81 15.80
CA ALA A 247 7.15 12.75 17.00
C ALA A 247 6.32 12.35 18.23
N ASP A 248 5.13 12.95 18.38
CA ASP A 248 4.17 12.61 19.44
C ASP A 248 3.70 11.15 19.32
N GLU A 249 3.39 10.67 18.11
CA GLU A 249 3.04 9.28 17.87
C GLU A 249 4.18 8.31 18.22
N LEU A 250 5.42 8.63 17.84
CA LEU A 250 6.61 7.86 18.20
C LEU A 250 6.79 7.81 19.73
N LEU A 251 6.68 8.94 20.42
CA LEU A 251 6.79 8.99 21.88
C LEU A 251 5.69 8.19 22.57
N GLY A 252 4.45 8.26 22.08
CA GLY A 252 3.33 7.47 22.58
C GLY A 252 3.53 5.97 22.39
N LEU A 253 4.05 5.54 21.23
CA LEU A 253 4.38 4.13 20.96
C LEU A 253 5.50 3.59 21.87
N LEU A 254 6.48 4.45 22.18
CA LEU A 254 7.64 4.15 23.03
C LEU A 254 7.36 4.29 24.53
N GLU A 255 6.16 4.73 24.92
CA GLU A 255 5.79 4.96 26.31
C GLU A 255 5.95 3.68 27.16
N GLY A 256 6.73 3.78 28.25
CA GLY A 256 6.99 2.68 29.17
C GLY A 256 8.12 1.74 28.76
N SER A 257 8.76 1.97 27.60
CA SER A 257 9.93 1.21 27.16
C SER A 257 11.10 1.34 28.13
N LYS A 258 11.78 0.23 28.43
CA LYS A 258 13.07 0.22 29.15
C LYS A 258 14.26 0.05 28.20
N ARG A 259 14.00 0.04 26.89
CA ARG A 259 15.01 -0.17 25.85
C ARG A 259 15.55 1.13 25.27
N VAL A 260 14.67 2.09 24.99
CA VAL A 260 15.10 3.40 24.51
C VAL A 260 16.00 4.11 25.51
N GLY A 261 16.91 4.94 25.02
CA GLY A 261 17.87 5.68 25.84
C GLY A 261 19.04 4.86 26.40
N THR A 262 19.13 3.57 26.07
CA THR A 262 20.19 2.67 26.56
C THR A 262 21.45 2.67 25.71
N LEU A 263 21.38 3.17 24.46
CA LEU A 263 22.53 3.27 23.57
C LEU A 263 23.55 4.27 24.13
N LYS A 264 24.76 3.77 24.45
CA LYS A 264 25.90 4.55 24.91
C LYS A 264 26.69 5.06 23.69
N GLY A 265 26.92 6.37 23.61
CA GLY A 265 27.49 7.01 22.43
C GLY A 265 29.01 6.91 22.32
N ASP A 266 29.51 6.59 21.13
CA ASP A 266 30.86 6.96 20.69
C ASP A 266 30.78 7.83 19.44
N LYS A 267 31.47 8.96 19.48
CA LYS A 267 31.17 10.19 18.73
C LYS A 267 31.81 10.16 17.34
N GLY A 268 30.98 10.12 16.30
CA GLY A 268 31.41 10.32 14.92
C GLY A 268 30.61 9.45 13.95
N ALA A 269 31.10 8.24 13.66
CA ALA A 269 30.46 7.28 12.76
C ALA A 269 29.05 6.84 13.22
N ALA A 270 28.77 6.89 14.52
CA ALA A 270 27.43 6.60 15.06
C ALA A 270 26.38 7.65 14.65
N ALA A 271 26.75 8.92 14.42
CA ALA A 271 25.77 9.98 14.16
C ALA A 271 25.07 9.81 12.80
N GLU A 272 25.82 9.46 11.75
CA GLU A 272 25.25 9.21 10.43
C GLU A 272 24.39 7.94 10.43
N GLN A 273 24.85 6.86 11.06
CA GLN A 273 24.09 5.60 11.19
C GLN A 273 22.81 5.75 12.02
N LEU A 274 22.78 6.71 12.95
CA LEU A 274 21.60 7.02 13.76
C LEU A 274 20.64 8.01 13.09
N THR A 275 21.05 8.68 12.01
CA THR A 275 20.22 9.68 11.32
C THR A 275 18.86 9.13 10.86
N PRO A 276 18.76 7.91 10.29
CA PRO A 276 17.46 7.32 9.93
C PRO A 276 16.49 7.10 11.10
N PHE A 277 17.00 7.09 12.33
CA PHE A 277 16.22 6.97 13.57
C PHE A 277 15.88 8.35 14.13
N THR A 278 16.89 9.21 14.32
CA THR A 278 16.71 10.52 14.95
C THR A 278 15.95 11.49 14.05
N ALA A 279 16.06 11.35 12.73
CA ALA A 279 15.32 12.14 11.75
C ALA A 279 13.98 11.50 11.34
N ALA A 280 13.55 10.41 11.99
CA ALA A 280 12.30 9.72 11.65
C ALA A 280 11.06 10.64 11.72
N PRO A 281 10.89 11.51 12.74
CA PRO A 281 9.78 12.48 12.74
C PRO A 281 9.76 13.33 11.48
N GLN A 282 10.92 13.80 11.05
CA GLN A 282 11.06 14.70 9.92
C GLN A 282 10.79 14.01 8.58
N ARG A 283 11.35 12.81 8.39
CA ARG A 283 11.22 12.03 7.16
C ARG A 283 9.78 11.54 6.96
N LEU A 284 9.15 11.02 8.01
CA LEU A 284 7.76 10.56 7.97
C LEU A 284 6.77 11.74 7.97
N GLY A 285 7.10 12.86 8.61
CA GLY A 285 6.33 14.10 8.51
C GLY A 285 6.27 14.61 7.05
N ALA A 286 7.39 14.58 6.33
CA ALA A 286 7.42 14.91 4.91
C ALA A 286 6.56 13.96 4.06
N LEU A 287 6.53 12.65 4.37
CA LEU A 287 5.60 11.72 3.73
C LEU A 287 4.14 12.08 4.02
N SER A 288 3.82 12.50 5.25
CA SER A 288 2.46 12.96 5.61
C SER A 288 2.02 14.17 4.77
N GLU A 289 2.90 15.15 4.54
CA GLU A 289 2.59 16.31 3.69
C GLU A 289 2.39 15.91 2.23
N ALA A 290 3.29 15.07 1.69
CA ALA A 290 3.20 14.60 0.32
C ALA A 290 1.89 13.80 0.08
N LEU A 291 1.48 12.98 1.07
CA LEU A 291 0.18 12.29 1.06
C LEU A 291 -1.00 13.26 1.08
N ALA A 292 -0.92 14.34 1.87
CA ALA A 292 -1.97 15.35 1.93
C ALA A 292 -2.11 16.10 0.59
N ALA A 293 -0.99 16.48 -0.02
CA ALA A 293 -0.97 17.13 -1.33
C ALA A 293 -1.53 16.22 -2.43
N ALA A 294 -1.04 14.97 -2.51
CA ALA A 294 -1.55 13.99 -3.48
C ALA A 294 -3.03 13.67 -3.26
N TYR A 295 -3.49 13.55 -2.00
CA TYR A 295 -4.91 13.36 -1.70
C TYR A 295 -5.77 14.49 -2.24
N GLY A 296 -5.34 15.75 -2.12
CA GLY A 296 -6.06 16.90 -2.66
C GLY A 296 -6.22 16.84 -4.18
N SER A 297 -5.13 16.55 -4.90
CA SER A 297 -5.13 16.44 -6.36
C SER A 297 -5.99 15.26 -6.84
N VAL A 298 -5.76 14.06 -6.30
CA VAL A 298 -6.49 12.84 -6.70
C VAL A 298 -7.98 12.94 -6.38
N ARG A 299 -8.33 13.50 -5.21
CA ARG A 299 -9.72 13.75 -4.85
C ARG A 299 -10.40 14.67 -5.87
N SER A 300 -9.71 15.70 -6.32
CA SER A 300 -10.28 16.63 -7.31
C SER A 300 -10.59 15.93 -8.62
N GLU A 301 -9.73 15.01 -9.09
CA GLU A 301 -9.97 14.20 -10.29
C GLU A 301 -11.12 13.19 -10.14
N VAL A 302 -11.18 12.48 -9.00
CA VAL A 302 -12.27 11.54 -8.73
C VAL A 302 -13.62 12.29 -8.66
N GLN A 303 -13.63 13.49 -8.07
CA GLN A 303 -14.84 14.30 -7.91
C GLN A 303 -15.22 15.06 -9.18
N SER A 304 -14.26 15.54 -9.98
CA SER A 304 -14.52 16.23 -11.25
C SER A 304 -15.20 15.30 -12.26
N GLY A 305 -14.80 14.03 -12.31
CA GLY A 305 -15.47 13.01 -13.11
C GLY A 305 -16.87 12.70 -12.58
N ALA A 306 -17.03 12.55 -11.26
CA ALA A 306 -18.24 11.98 -10.67
C ALA A 306 -19.40 12.95 -10.43
N LEU A 307 -19.14 14.26 -10.35
CA LEU A 307 -20.16 15.25 -10.07
C LEU A 307 -20.66 15.92 -11.36
N PRO A 308 -21.98 16.16 -11.51
CA PRO A 308 -22.49 16.84 -12.69
C PRO A 308 -21.99 18.29 -12.73
N PRO A 309 -21.40 18.77 -13.85
CA PRO A 309 -21.02 20.16 -14.01
C PRO A 309 -22.26 21.08 -13.96
N LYS A 310 -22.15 22.22 -13.28
CA LYS A 310 -23.21 23.22 -13.24
C LYS A 310 -23.21 24.05 -14.52
N GLY A 311 -24.05 23.68 -15.49
CA GLY A 311 -24.33 24.49 -16.68
C GLY A 311 -23.19 24.60 -17.70
N LEU A 312 -22.22 23.67 -17.68
CA LEU A 312 -21.05 23.67 -18.55
C LEU A 312 -20.74 22.26 -19.08
N THR A 313 -20.04 22.18 -20.20
CA THR A 313 -19.44 20.94 -20.71
C THR A 313 -18.30 20.54 -19.75
N PRO A 314 -18.23 19.28 -19.28
CA PRO A 314 -17.12 18.84 -18.44
C PRO A 314 -15.80 18.99 -19.19
N LEU A 315 -14.79 19.56 -18.52
CA LEU A 315 -13.42 19.55 -19.06
C LEU A 315 -12.91 18.11 -19.06
N SER A 316 -12.31 17.74 -20.19
CA SER A 316 -11.73 16.42 -20.40
C SER A 316 -10.25 16.34 -19.99
N ALA A 317 -9.60 17.48 -19.75
CA ALA A 317 -8.16 17.51 -19.46
C ALA A 317 -7.90 17.16 -17.98
N PRO A 318 -6.92 16.30 -17.68
CA PRO A 318 -6.51 16.03 -16.31
C PRO A 318 -5.95 17.31 -15.66
N SER A 319 -6.08 17.44 -14.34
CA SER A 319 -5.42 18.55 -13.64
C SER A 319 -3.89 18.47 -13.78
N PRO A 320 -3.22 19.59 -14.09
CA PRO A 320 -1.75 19.64 -14.12
C PRO A 320 -1.12 19.35 -12.74
N LEU A 321 -1.91 19.42 -11.66
CA LEU A 321 -1.44 19.13 -10.31
C LEU A 321 -1.31 17.62 -10.02
N LEU A 322 -2.01 16.77 -10.78
CA LEU A 322 -2.06 15.33 -10.52
C LEU A 322 -0.65 14.72 -10.59
N SER A 323 -0.01 14.80 -11.76
CA SER A 323 1.31 14.21 -11.99
C SER A 323 2.37 14.76 -11.03
N THR A 324 2.36 16.08 -10.80
CA THR A 324 3.31 16.75 -9.90
C THR A 324 3.19 16.24 -8.46
N SER A 325 1.97 16.17 -7.93
CA SER A 325 1.73 15.71 -6.56
C SER A 325 2.03 14.21 -6.37
N LEU A 326 1.78 13.40 -7.40
CA LEU A 326 2.11 11.96 -7.38
C LEU A 326 3.61 11.71 -7.49
N LEU A 327 4.34 12.55 -8.24
CA LEU A 327 5.80 12.47 -8.30
C LEU A 327 6.42 12.80 -6.93
N ASP A 328 5.92 13.82 -6.24
CA ASP A 328 6.38 14.16 -4.89
C ASP A 328 6.03 13.08 -3.86
N LEU A 329 4.82 12.50 -3.95
CA LEU A 329 4.44 11.34 -3.14
C LEU A 329 5.37 10.15 -3.38
N SER A 330 5.66 9.81 -4.64
CA SER A 330 6.58 8.72 -5.02
C SER A 330 7.95 8.94 -4.39
N ARG A 331 8.48 10.16 -4.46
CA ARG A 331 9.76 10.54 -3.88
C ARG A 331 9.77 10.37 -2.36
N ALA A 332 8.72 10.82 -1.68
CA ALA A 332 8.61 10.71 -0.23
C ALA A 332 8.47 9.26 0.26
N LEU A 333 7.72 8.43 -0.47
CA LEU A 333 7.61 6.98 -0.22
C LEU A 333 8.96 6.27 -0.38
N LEU A 334 9.68 6.54 -1.46
CA LEU A 334 11.01 5.95 -1.69
C LEU A 334 12.05 6.42 -0.67
N ALA A 335 11.99 7.69 -0.23
CA ALA A 335 12.83 8.18 0.85
C ALA A 335 12.54 7.45 2.18
N THR A 336 11.27 7.16 2.45
CA THR A 336 10.82 6.38 3.62
C THR A 336 11.30 4.93 3.52
N ALA A 337 11.18 4.31 2.35
CA ALA A 337 11.67 2.95 2.09
C ALA A 337 13.19 2.84 2.36
N ARG A 338 13.96 3.81 1.87
CA ARG A 338 15.41 3.88 2.12
C ARG A 338 15.78 4.02 3.58
N ASP A 339 15.07 4.87 4.32
CA ASP A 339 15.29 4.97 5.76
C ASP A 339 15.00 3.67 6.48
N SER A 340 13.90 3.02 6.08
CA SER A 340 13.48 1.77 6.66
C SER A 340 14.55 0.69 6.48
N LEU A 341 15.10 0.56 5.26
CA LEU A 341 16.20 -0.34 4.96
C LEU A 341 17.50 0.05 5.67
N ALA A 342 17.79 1.35 5.81
CA ALA A 342 18.94 1.82 6.58
C ALA A 342 18.81 1.47 8.07
N ARG A 343 17.63 1.65 8.68
CA ARG A 343 17.35 1.20 10.05
C ARG A 343 17.47 -0.32 10.17
N ALA A 344 16.91 -1.07 9.23
CA ALA A 344 17.00 -2.53 9.19
C ALA A 344 18.47 -2.98 9.19
N ARG A 345 19.32 -2.39 8.36
CA ARG A 345 20.77 -2.67 8.32
C ARG A 345 21.42 -2.36 9.66
N THR A 346 21.23 -1.17 10.22
CA THR A 346 21.86 -0.75 11.48
C THR A 346 21.44 -1.65 12.65
N VAL A 347 20.17 -1.99 12.75
CA VAL A 347 19.66 -2.90 13.79
C VAL A 347 20.22 -4.32 13.62
N THR A 348 20.35 -4.78 12.36
CA THR A 348 20.86 -6.11 12.04
C THR A 348 22.37 -6.24 12.28
N THR A 349 23.16 -5.24 11.92
CA THR A 349 24.62 -5.25 12.14
C THR A 349 24.99 -5.02 13.61
N GLY A 350 24.15 -4.30 14.35
CA GLY A 350 24.28 -4.12 15.80
C GLY A 350 24.18 -5.41 16.62
N LEU A 351 23.69 -6.52 16.03
CA LEU A 351 23.51 -7.81 16.71
C LEU A 351 24.82 -8.50 17.13
N GLY A 352 25.94 -8.19 16.49
CA GLY A 352 27.18 -8.96 16.67
C GLY A 352 27.04 -10.45 16.26
N PRO A 353 28.15 -11.13 15.93
CA PRO A 353 28.09 -12.52 15.46
C PRO A 353 27.63 -13.53 16.53
N ALA A 354 27.60 -13.14 17.80
CA ALA A 354 27.32 -14.05 18.92
C ALA A 354 25.84 -14.13 19.34
N ALA A 355 25.00 -13.13 19.03
CA ALA A 355 23.63 -13.05 19.57
C ALA A 355 22.54 -13.48 18.57
N GLY A 356 22.76 -13.35 17.25
CA GLY A 356 21.74 -13.66 16.24
C GLY A 356 21.91 -14.99 15.50
N GLY A 357 23.05 -15.68 15.69
CA GLY A 357 23.49 -16.75 14.79
C GLY A 357 23.89 -16.17 13.42
N ALA A 358 25.04 -16.58 12.88
CA ALA A 358 25.56 -16.05 11.61
C ALA A 358 24.55 -16.18 10.46
N ASP A 359 23.77 -17.26 10.45
CA ASP A 359 22.80 -17.58 9.41
C ASP A 359 21.56 -16.65 9.44
N GLY A 360 21.10 -16.25 10.63
CA GLY A 360 19.94 -15.36 10.79
C GLY A 360 20.24 -13.93 10.35
N VAL A 361 21.42 -13.42 10.72
CA VAL A 361 21.90 -12.10 10.29
C VAL A 361 22.08 -12.06 8.76
N ALA A 362 22.67 -13.10 8.18
CA ALA A 362 22.84 -13.20 6.74
C ALA A 362 21.50 -13.21 5.98
N ALA A 363 20.50 -13.95 6.48
CA ALA A 363 19.17 -14.02 5.88
C ALA A 363 18.46 -12.65 5.86
N VAL A 364 18.50 -11.91 6.97
CA VAL A 364 17.90 -10.56 7.03
C VAL A 364 18.63 -9.59 6.08
N LEU A 365 19.96 -9.63 6.02
CA LEU A 365 20.73 -8.79 5.09
C LEU A 365 20.46 -9.13 3.63
N GLN A 366 20.17 -10.39 3.31
CA GLN A 366 19.73 -10.79 1.97
C GLN A 366 18.36 -10.21 1.63
N GLN A 367 17.40 -10.23 2.57
CA GLN A 367 16.09 -9.60 2.39
C GLN A 367 16.20 -8.08 2.19
N VAL A 368 17.10 -7.42 2.94
CA VAL A 368 17.40 -6.00 2.74
C VAL A 368 17.89 -5.75 1.32
N ALA A 369 18.84 -6.55 0.81
CA ALA A 369 19.38 -6.37 -0.53
C ALA A 369 18.32 -6.56 -1.64
N ALA A 370 17.41 -7.53 -1.46
CA ALA A 370 16.27 -7.71 -2.37
C ALA A 370 15.35 -6.48 -2.37
N ALA A 371 14.95 -5.99 -1.18
CA ALA A 371 14.10 -4.81 -1.06
C ALA A 371 14.78 -3.53 -1.60
N GLU A 372 16.10 -3.40 -1.51
CA GLU A 372 16.83 -2.30 -2.15
C GLU A 372 16.75 -2.33 -3.68
N SER A 373 16.77 -3.53 -4.27
CA SER A 373 16.57 -3.71 -5.72
C SER A 373 15.16 -3.25 -6.13
N ASP A 374 14.14 -3.59 -5.35
CA ASP A 374 12.76 -3.16 -5.60
C ASP A 374 12.62 -1.63 -5.51
N VAL A 375 13.22 -1.02 -4.47
CA VAL A 375 13.27 0.44 -4.32
C VAL A 375 14.00 1.10 -5.50
N ALA A 376 15.08 0.50 -6.01
CA ALA A 376 15.79 1.01 -7.17
C ALA A 376 14.98 0.88 -8.47
N ALA A 377 14.18 -0.18 -8.63
CA ALA A 377 13.26 -0.33 -9.74
C ALA A 377 12.16 0.75 -9.71
N ALA A 378 11.49 0.93 -8.57
CA ALA A 378 10.48 1.96 -8.39
C ALA A 378 11.03 3.39 -8.59
N GLN A 379 12.27 3.64 -8.13
CA GLN A 379 12.93 4.92 -8.38
C GLN A 379 13.19 5.19 -9.88
N ARG A 380 13.57 4.18 -10.66
CA ARG A 380 13.75 4.33 -12.12
C ARG A 380 12.44 4.71 -12.80
N GLN A 381 11.33 4.10 -12.38
CA GLN A 381 10.01 4.44 -12.89
C GLN A 381 9.61 5.88 -12.54
N MET A 382 9.80 6.30 -11.29
CA MET A 382 9.59 7.70 -10.87
C MET A 382 10.48 8.67 -11.66
N ALA A 383 11.75 8.34 -11.86
CA ALA A 383 12.70 9.18 -12.60
C ALA A 383 12.29 9.37 -14.06
N ALA A 384 11.74 8.35 -14.71
CA ALA A 384 11.23 8.46 -16.08
C ALA A 384 10.08 9.47 -16.18
N VAL A 385 9.14 9.45 -15.22
CA VAL A 385 8.04 10.43 -15.15
C VAL A 385 8.58 11.85 -14.94
N GLY A 386 9.50 12.03 -13.99
CA GLY A 386 10.13 13.32 -13.73
C GLY A 386 10.89 13.84 -14.96
N GLN A 387 11.62 12.99 -15.66
CA GLN A 387 12.34 13.37 -16.87
C GLN A 387 11.40 13.82 -17.98
N ALA A 388 10.26 13.15 -18.16
CA ALA A 388 9.25 13.56 -19.14
C ALA A 388 8.73 14.98 -18.83
N MET A 389 8.36 15.24 -17.57
CA MET A 389 7.85 16.56 -17.14
C MET A 389 8.91 17.68 -17.17
N LEU A 390 10.19 17.35 -17.01
CA LEU A 390 11.29 18.32 -17.15
C LEU A 390 11.63 18.62 -18.62
N THR A 391 11.39 17.66 -19.51
CA THR A 391 11.67 17.80 -20.95
C THR A 391 10.57 18.58 -21.65
N ASP A 392 9.31 18.33 -21.26
CA ASP A 392 8.13 19.01 -21.78
C ASP A 392 7.27 19.50 -20.61
N VAL A 393 7.18 20.83 -20.45
CA VAL A 393 6.44 21.46 -19.35
C VAL A 393 4.92 21.35 -19.48
N ASP A 394 4.44 21.03 -20.69
CA ASP A 394 3.02 20.80 -20.97
C ASP A 394 2.66 19.31 -20.83
N ALA A 395 3.65 18.43 -20.63
CA ALA A 395 3.41 17.01 -20.45
C ALA A 395 2.68 16.70 -19.14
N MET A 396 1.58 15.96 -19.25
CA MET A 396 0.77 15.50 -18.12
C MET A 396 0.73 13.96 -18.05
N PRO A 397 1.84 13.29 -17.66
CA PRO A 397 1.93 11.82 -17.65
C PRO A 397 1.18 11.20 -16.45
N GLY A 398 -0.14 11.40 -16.37
CA GLY A 398 -0.96 11.06 -15.21
C GLY A 398 -0.96 9.57 -14.87
N VAL A 399 -1.15 8.70 -15.87
CA VAL A 399 -1.13 7.24 -15.67
C VAL A 399 0.24 6.78 -15.18
N GLN A 400 1.32 7.23 -15.84
CA GLN A 400 2.67 6.86 -15.45
C GLN A 400 3.04 7.35 -14.05
N ALA A 401 2.62 8.56 -13.68
CA ALA A 401 2.81 9.10 -12.33
C ALA A 401 2.04 8.28 -11.28
N ALA A 402 0.81 7.86 -11.59
CA ALA A 402 0.02 7.00 -10.70
C ALA A 402 0.65 5.60 -10.54
N LEU A 403 1.14 5.01 -11.63
CA LEU A 403 1.84 3.72 -11.60
C LEU A 403 3.18 3.82 -10.85
N ALA A 404 3.93 4.92 -11.01
CA ALA A 404 5.15 5.17 -10.26
C ALA A 404 4.86 5.30 -8.75
N ALA A 405 3.77 5.96 -8.39
CA ALA A 405 3.32 6.06 -7.01
C ALA A 405 2.89 4.69 -6.44
N SER A 406 2.18 3.86 -7.21
CA SER A 406 1.83 2.48 -6.81
C SER A 406 3.09 1.65 -6.54
N SER A 407 4.04 1.65 -7.48
CA SER A 407 5.32 0.96 -7.36
C SER A 407 6.14 1.45 -6.15
N ALA A 408 6.13 2.75 -5.88
CA ALA A 408 6.76 3.32 -4.70
C ALA A 408 6.09 2.89 -3.38
N VAL A 409 4.76 2.75 -3.35
CA VAL A 409 4.05 2.19 -2.18
C VAL A 409 4.45 0.74 -1.95
N GLU A 410 4.44 -0.10 -2.99
CA GLU A 410 4.81 -1.52 -2.91
C GLU A 410 6.24 -1.70 -2.40
N ALA A 411 7.20 -0.98 -2.98
CA ALA A 411 8.60 -1.01 -2.54
C ALA A 411 8.75 -0.54 -1.08
N ALA A 412 8.00 0.47 -0.67
CA ALA A 412 8.03 0.97 0.70
C ALA A 412 7.36 0.01 1.71
N VAL A 413 6.29 -0.70 1.32
CA VAL A 413 5.71 -1.79 2.11
C VAL A 413 6.74 -2.90 2.32
N GLY A 414 7.42 -3.34 1.26
CA GLY A 414 8.49 -4.35 1.34
C GLY A 414 9.61 -3.92 2.28
N ALA A 415 10.09 -2.68 2.15
CA ALA A 415 11.12 -2.13 3.02
C ALA A 415 10.71 -2.10 4.51
N VAL A 416 9.50 -1.62 4.81
CA VAL A 416 8.96 -1.56 6.18
C VAL A 416 8.78 -2.96 6.77
N ALA A 417 8.35 -3.93 5.96
CA ALA A 417 8.26 -5.33 6.41
C ALA A 417 9.64 -5.91 6.78
N VAL A 418 10.66 -5.67 5.95
CA VAL A 418 12.04 -6.11 6.24
C VAL A 418 12.59 -5.43 7.50
N GLU A 419 12.31 -4.14 7.70
CA GLU A 419 12.68 -3.43 8.93
C GLU A 419 12.02 -4.05 10.17
N ALA A 420 10.72 -4.37 10.10
CA ALA A 420 10.01 -4.99 11.20
C ALA A 420 10.61 -6.36 11.57
N VAL A 421 10.93 -7.19 10.58
CA VAL A 421 11.60 -8.48 10.77
C VAL A 421 12.99 -8.29 11.41
N ALA A 422 13.79 -7.34 10.91
CA ALA A 422 15.10 -7.02 11.46
C ALA A 422 15.02 -6.58 12.93
N ALA A 423 14.06 -5.73 13.27
CA ALA A 423 13.85 -5.25 14.63
C ALA A 423 13.45 -6.38 15.59
N VAL A 424 12.52 -7.25 15.18
CA VAL A 424 12.12 -8.42 15.98
C VAL A 424 13.24 -9.42 16.15
N ALA A 425 13.99 -9.73 15.08
CA ALA A 425 15.15 -10.60 15.16
C ALA A 425 16.20 -10.06 16.14
N SER A 426 16.42 -8.74 16.12
CA SER A 426 17.34 -8.07 17.03
C SER A 426 16.88 -8.13 18.49
N LEU A 427 15.60 -7.88 18.75
CA LEU A 427 15.02 -7.97 20.09
C LEU A 427 15.07 -9.40 20.66
N ARG A 428 14.79 -10.42 19.83
CA ARG A 428 14.89 -11.83 20.24
C ARG A 428 16.32 -12.23 20.62
N ALA A 429 17.30 -11.79 19.84
CA ALA A 429 18.71 -12.04 20.16
C ALA A 429 19.14 -11.45 21.51
N LEU A 430 18.58 -10.29 21.87
CA LEU A 430 18.83 -9.65 23.17
C LEU A 430 18.20 -10.41 24.35
N GLU A 431 17.12 -11.14 24.14
CA GLU A 431 16.43 -11.94 25.17
C GLU A 431 17.13 -13.28 25.47
N GLY A 432 17.96 -13.77 24.53
CA GLY A 432 18.56 -15.10 24.60
C GLY A 432 17.57 -16.23 24.25
N PRO A 433 18.02 -17.50 24.29
CA PRO A 433 17.15 -18.63 23.96
C PRO A 433 15.95 -18.68 24.91
N PRO A 434 14.76 -19.09 24.42
CA PRO A 434 13.58 -19.23 25.28
C PRO A 434 13.92 -20.15 26.45
N ALA A 435 13.52 -19.75 27.66
CA ALA A 435 13.66 -20.60 28.83
C ALA A 435 13.05 -21.97 28.50
N VAL A 436 13.87 -23.04 28.58
CA VAL A 436 13.38 -24.42 28.44
C VAL A 436 12.19 -24.53 29.38
N PRO A 437 10.98 -24.91 28.90
CA PRO A 437 9.87 -25.12 29.80
C PRO A 437 10.36 -26.11 30.84
N ALA A 438 10.30 -25.72 32.12
CA ALA A 438 10.75 -26.56 33.20
C ALA A 438 10.09 -27.92 33.01
N ALA A 439 10.89 -28.91 32.59
CA ALA A 439 10.46 -30.29 32.51
C ALA A 439 9.82 -30.56 33.86
N THR A 440 8.55 -30.96 33.83
CA THR A 440 7.73 -31.28 35.00
C THR A 440 8.61 -31.93 36.05
N ALA A 441 9.02 -31.14 37.04
CA ALA A 441 9.67 -31.66 38.21
C ALA A 441 8.59 -32.49 38.88
N THR A 442 8.66 -33.80 38.69
CA THR A 442 7.87 -34.75 39.45
C THR A 442 8.06 -34.42 40.93
N GLU A 443 6.95 -34.35 41.65
CA GLU A 443 6.85 -33.96 43.06
C GLU A 443 7.76 -34.76 44.02
N GLU A 444 8.47 -35.78 43.55
CA GLU A 444 9.39 -36.59 44.35
C GLU A 444 10.75 -35.93 44.63
N THR A 445 11.17 -34.90 43.89
CA THR A 445 12.47 -34.21 44.19
C THR A 445 12.35 -33.08 45.21
N ALA A 446 11.13 -32.58 45.49
CA ALA A 446 10.90 -31.53 46.48
C ALA A 446 10.93 -32.06 47.93
N VAL A 447 10.63 -33.34 48.16
CA VAL A 447 10.63 -33.95 49.50
C VAL A 447 12.03 -34.38 49.95
N ALA A 448 12.91 -34.77 49.02
CA ALA A 448 14.29 -35.14 49.34
C ALA A 448 15.18 -33.92 49.69
N ALA A 449 14.90 -32.74 49.13
CA ALA A 449 15.64 -31.51 49.43
C ALA A 449 15.20 -30.85 50.76
N ALA A 450 13.96 -31.08 51.20
CA ALA A 450 13.44 -30.52 52.45
C ALA A 450 13.95 -31.27 53.71
N ALA A 451 14.33 -32.54 53.58
CA ALA A 451 14.86 -33.33 54.71
C ALA A 451 16.35 -33.05 55.03
N ALA A 452 17.11 -32.43 54.11
CA ALA A 452 18.52 -32.12 54.31
C ALA A 452 18.79 -30.74 54.95
N ALA A 453 17.74 -29.91 55.15
CA ALA A 453 17.87 -28.54 55.67
C ALA A 453 17.66 -28.41 57.20
N ALA A 454 17.34 -29.50 57.90
CA ALA A 454 17.14 -29.51 59.35
C ALA A 454 18.37 -30.05 60.10
N GLY A 455 19.49 -29.33 60.03
CA GLY A 455 20.66 -29.67 60.85
C GLY A 455 21.89 -28.82 60.56
N GLY A 456 22.09 -27.75 61.33
CA GLY A 456 23.38 -27.05 61.38
C GLY A 456 23.28 -25.54 61.59
N LYS A 457 23.37 -25.11 62.85
CA LYS A 457 23.74 -23.72 63.22
C LYS A 457 25.19 -23.46 62.80
N GLY A 458 25.45 -22.36 62.11
CA GLY A 458 26.81 -21.85 61.89
C GLY A 458 26.79 -20.55 61.08
N GLY A 459 27.22 -19.46 61.72
CA GLY A 459 27.26 -18.12 61.11
C GLY A 459 28.34 -17.98 60.04
N GLY A 460 28.14 -17.04 59.12
CA GLY A 460 29.12 -16.64 58.11
C GLY A 460 28.53 -15.68 57.09
N ASP A 461 29.15 -14.50 56.99
CA ASP A 461 28.92 -13.44 56.00
C ASP A 461 28.62 -13.97 54.59
N LYS A 462 27.53 -13.50 53.97
CA LYS A 462 27.26 -13.72 52.54
C LYS A 462 27.10 -12.42 51.78
N LYS A 463 28.19 -12.11 51.07
CA LYS A 463 28.31 -11.28 49.88
C LYS A 463 27.06 -11.45 48.99
N LYS A 464 26.40 -10.34 48.68
CA LYS A 464 25.17 -10.27 47.89
C LYS A 464 25.50 -10.52 46.42
N ASP A 465 25.55 -11.78 46.00
CA ASP A 465 25.52 -12.16 44.60
C ASP A 465 24.17 -11.72 44.01
N ARG A 466 24.19 -10.62 43.25
CA ARG A 466 23.07 -10.23 42.37
C ARG A 466 22.96 -11.30 41.29
N LYS A 467 22.13 -12.30 41.55
CA LYS A 467 21.57 -13.19 40.54
C LYS A 467 20.89 -12.30 39.49
N ALA A 468 21.50 -12.17 38.31
CA ALA A 468 20.90 -11.50 37.17
C ALA A 468 19.63 -12.28 36.80
N SER A 469 18.48 -11.80 37.29
CA SER A 469 17.18 -12.19 36.78
C SER A 469 17.16 -11.84 35.30
N ALA A 470 16.83 -12.80 34.44
CA ALA A 470 16.46 -12.56 33.05
C ALA A 470 15.22 -11.66 33.05
N ALA A 471 15.43 -10.35 33.13
CA ALA A 471 14.37 -9.37 33.02
C ALA A 471 14.03 -9.33 31.53
N GLY A 472 12.90 -9.94 31.15
CA GLY A 472 12.38 -9.91 29.79
C GLY A 472 12.37 -8.48 29.24
N VAL A 473 12.59 -8.33 27.94
CA VAL A 473 12.65 -7.01 27.31
C VAL A 473 11.31 -6.31 27.50
N VAL A 474 11.33 -5.19 28.21
CA VAL A 474 10.14 -4.35 28.42
C VAL A 474 10.09 -3.32 27.30
N LEU A 475 9.23 -3.59 26.32
CA LEU A 475 8.92 -2.70 25.20
C LEU A 475 7.81 -1.70 25.56
N GLY A 476 7.70 -0.65 24.75
CA GLY A 476 6.54 0.23 24.73
C GLY A 476 5.25 -0.53 24.42
N LYS A 477 4.11 -0.02 24.91
CA LYS A 477 2.81 -0.71 24.75
C LYS A 477 2.44 -0.91 23.28
N GLY A 478 2.68 0.10 22.44
CA GLY A 478 2.34 0.05 21.01
C GLY A 478 3.26 -0.87 20.22
N THR A 479 4.56 -0.79 20.48
CA THR A 479 5.57 -1.62 19.82
C THR A 479 5.51 -3.09 20.23
N ALA A 480 5.08 -3.40 21.46
CA ALA A 480 4.80 -4.77 21.89
C ALA A 480 3.70 -5.45 21.06
N LEU A 481 2.65 -4.71 20.69
CA LEU A 481 1.59 -5.23 19.81
C LEU A 481 2.14 -5.52 18.41
N LEU A 482 2.91 -4.59 17.83
CA LEU A 482 3.53 -4.77 16.52
C LEU A 482 4.46 -6.00 16.52
N ARG A 483 5.34 -6.12 17.52
CA ARG A 483 6.20 -7.30 17.68
C ARG A 483 5.37 -8.58 17.71
N SER A 484 4.31 -8.63 18.53
CA SER A 484 3.46 -9.82 18.64
C SER A 484 2.79 -10.22 17.33
N TYR A 485 2.51 -9.26 16.44
CA TYR A 485 1.95 -9.50 15.12
C TYR A 485 3.02 -10.09 14.19
N VAL A 486 4.19 -9.44 14.12
CA VAL A 486 5.31 -9.88 13.29
C VAL A 486 5.83 -11.27 13.69
N GLU A 487 5.79 -11.61 14.98
CA GLU A 487 6.21 -12.94 15.46
C GLU A 487 5.23 -14.07 15.13
N LYS A 488 3.97 -13.75 14.80
CA LYS A 488 2.94 -14.72 14.42
C LYS A 488 2.82 -14.91 12.91
N ALA A 489 3.17 -13.88 12.14
CA ALA A 489 3.28 -13.92 10.69
C ALA A 489 4.50 -14.75 10.28
#